data_AF-A0A0D6M7D7-F1
#
_entry.id   AF-A0A0D6M7D7-F1
#
_cell.length_a   1.000
_cell.length_b   1.000
_cell.length_c   1.000
_cell.angle_alpha   90.00
_cell.angle_beta   90.00
_cell.angle_gamma   90.00
#
_symmetry.space_group_name_H-M   'P 1'
#
loop_
_entity.id
_entity.type
_entity.pdbx_description
1 polymer ?
#
loop_
_entity_poly.entity_id
_entity_poly.type
_entity_poly.pdbx_seq_one_letter_code
_entity_poly.pdbx_strand_id
1 'polypeptide(L)'
;MFRQIVITAAIWFAYASAQMQNFPAQYREMLPEPVKKFMSEYTEQDQAAMRQFYQNYHTYKSDDEAKAALRALSPNLAARVEQYQSYVKGQAAALGPEARAFYDEA
;
A
#
# COMPACT_ATOMS: atom_id res chain seq x y z
N MET A 1 12.96 1.72 1.81
CA MET A 1 12.03 0.67 2.30
C MET A 1 10.60 1.14 2.55
N PHE A 2 10.17 1.66 3.72
CA PHE A 2 8.73 2.01 3.91
C PHE A 2 8.28 3.16 3.00
N ARG A 3 9.12 4.18 2.83
CA ARG A 3 8.91 5.25 1.84
C ARG A 3 8.62 4.70 0.43
N GLN A 4 9.45 3.78 -0.06
CA GLN A 4 9.28 3.14 -1.38
C GLN A 4 8.10 2.18 -1.40
N ILE A 5 7.85 1.38 -0.37
CA ILE A 5 6.68 0.48 -0.31
C ILE A 5 5.39 1.29 -0.34
N VAL A 6 5.33 2.42 0.36
CA VAL A 6 4.18 3.33 0.32
C VAL A 6 4.04 3.98 -1.05
N ILE A 7 5.13 4.36 -1.73
CA ILE A 7 5.10 4.90 -3.10
C ILE A 7 4.64 3.82 -4.08
N THR A 8 5.26 2.65 -4.07
CA THR A 8 4.95 1.54 -5.00
C THR A 8 3.53 1.03 -4.75
N ALA A 9 3.11 0.92 -3.48
CA ALA A 9 1.73 0.62 -3.14
C ALA A 9 0.79 1.75 -3.57
N ALA A 10 1.08 3.02 -3.29
CA ALA A 10 0.23 4.15 -3.69
C ALA A 10 0.12 4.30 -5.22
N ILE A 11 1.18 4.03 -5.97
CA ILE A 11 1.18 4.03 -7.44
C ILE A 11 0.39 2.82 -7.96
N TRP A 12 0.64 1.62 -7.42
CA TRP A 12 -0.17 0.44 -7.74
C TRP A 12 -1.64 0.63 -7.36
N PHE A 13 -1.94 1.29 -6.25
CA PHE A 13 -3.29 1.57 -5.77
C PHE A 13 -3.96 2.68 -6.55
N ALA A 14 -3.24 3.74 -6.95
CA ALA A 14 -3.78 4.78 -7.82
C ALA A 14 -4.10 4.19 -9.20
N TYR A 15 -3.20 3.37 -9.75
CA TYR A 15 -3.39 2.67 -11.02
C TYR A 15 -4.51 1.61 -10.94
N ALA A 16 -4.52 0.79 -9.89
CA ALA A 16 -5.56 -0.20 -9.64
C ALA A 16 -6.90 0.44 -9.29
N SER A 17 -6.96 1.62 -8.66
CA SER A 17 -8.23 2.33 -8.40
C SER A 17 -8.79 2.97 -9.66
N ALA A 18 -7.95 3.50 -10.55
CA ALA A 18 -8.35 4.02 -11.85
C ALA A 18 -8.77 2.89 -12.82
N GLN A 19 -8.23 1.68 -12.65
CA GLN A 19 -8.56 0.49 -13.43
C GLN A 19 -9.33 -0.58 -12.63
N MET A 20 -9.90 -0.29 -11.46
CA MET A 20 -10.45 -1.36 -10.60
C MET A 20 -11.62 -2.09 -11.26
N GLN A 21 -12.33 -1.39 -12.14
CA GLN A 21 -13.35 -1.97 -13.03
C GLN A 21 -12.77 -2.79 -14.20
N ASN A 22 -11.53 -2.50 -14.62
CA ASN A 22 -10.84 -3.14 -15.74
C ASN A 22 -9.70 -4.10 -15.34
N PHE A 23 -9.46 -4.31 -14.04
CA PHE A 23 -8.43 -5.24 -13.57
C PHE A 23 -8.83 -6.66 -13.97
N PRO A 24 -8.07 -7.33 -14.87
CA PRO A 24 -8.49 -8.61 -15.41
C PRO A 24 -8.68 -9.64 -14.30
N ALA A 25 -9.79 -10.38 -14.34
CA ALA A 25 -10.16 -11.34 -13.31
C ALA A 25 -9.03 -12.35 -13.00
N GLN A 26 -8.30 -12.77 -14.05
CA GLN A 26 -7.12 -13.64 -13.96
C GLN A 26 -6.02 -13.13 -13.02
N TYR A 27 -5.78 -11.81 -12.95
CA TYR A 27 -4.80 -11.24 -12.02
C TYR A 27 -5.36 -11.09 -10.62
N ARG A 28 -6.68 -10.90 -10.50
CA ARG A 28 -7.36 -10.77 -9.22
C ARG A 28 -7.33 -12.08 -8.43
N GLU A 29 -7.37 -13.22 -9.11
CA GLU A 29 -7.24 -14.54 -8.50
C GLU A 29 -5.85 -14.80 -7.91
N MET A 30 -4.79 -14.28 -8.56
CA MET A 30 -3.39 -14.41 -8.12
C MET A 30 -3.05 -13.58 -6.89
N LEU A 31 -3.92 -12.65 -6.48
CA LEU A 31 -3.67 -11.81 -5.31
C LEU A 31 -3.87 -12.60 -4.01
N PRO A 32 -3.00 -12.41 -3.01
CA PRO A 32 -3.22 -12.97 -1.68
C PRO A 32 -4.49 -12.41 -1.03
N GLU A 33 -5.14 -13.20 -0.18
CA GLU A 33 -6.37 -12.81 0.54
C GLU A 33 -6.28 -11.45 1.26
N PRO A 34 -5.18 -11.11 1.98
CA PRO A 34 -5.04 -9.80 2.60
C PRO A 34 -5.10 -8.63 1.60
N VAL A 35 -4.63 -8.85 0.36
CA VAL A 35 -4.64 -7.85 -0.71
C VAL A 35 -6.03 -7.74 -1.32
N LYS A 36 -6.70 -8.87 -1.55
CA LYS A 36 -8.10 -8.91 -2.01
C LYS A 36 -9.02 -8.17 -1.04
N LYS A 37 -8.87 -8.44 0.26
CA LYS A 37 -9.64 -7.77 1.32
C LYS A 37 -9.40 -6.26 1.34
N PHE A 38 -8.13 -5.83 1.27
CA PHE A 38 -7.80 -4.41 1.20
C PHE A 38 -8.47 -3.74 -0.01
N MET A 39 -8.44 -4.39 -1.18
CA MET A 39 -9.06 -3.88 -2.41
C MET A 39 -10.59 -3.81 -2.31
N SER A 40 -11.25 -4.81 -1.73
CA SER A 40 -12.72 -4.83 -1.62
C SER A 40 -13.28 -3.78 -0.66
N GLU A 41 -12.51 -3.40 0.36
CA GLU A 41 -12.93 -2.42 1.37
C GLU A 41 -12.52 -0.98 1.01
N TYR A 42 -11.87 -0.79 -0.14
CA TYR A 42 -11.37 0.51 -0.58
C TYR A 42 -12.51 1.35 -1.17
N THR A 43 -12.78 2.49 -0.54
CA THR A 43 -13.89 3.37 -0.91
C THR A 43 -13.43 4.57 -1.75
N GLU A 44 -14.37 5.31 -2.36
CA GLU A 44 -14.06 6.58 -3.03
C GLU A 44 -13.47 7.62 -2.06
N GLN A 45 -13.90 7.60 -0.80
CA GLN A 45 -13.35 8.46 0.25
C GLN A 45 -11.88 8.12 0.54
N ASP A 46 -11.54 6.84 0.57
CA ASP A 46 -10.16 6.39 0.70
C ASP A 46 -9.32 6.81 -0.52
N GLN A 47 -9.91 6.78 -1.71
CA GLN A 47 -9.26 7.27 -2.93
C GLN A 47 -8.96 8.77 -2.87
N ALA A 48 -9.90 9.58 -2.40
CA ALA A 48 -9.68 11.01 -2.21
C ALA A 48 -8.58 11.28 -1.17
N ALA A 49 -8.61 10.57 -0.04
CA ALA A 49 -7.59 10.65 1.00
C ALA A 49 -6.20 10.26 0.47
N MET A 50 -6.09 9.17 -0.29
CA MET A 50 -4.83 8.76 -0.92
C MET A 50 -4.31 9.77 -1.96
N ARG A 51 -5.20 10.36 -2.77
CA ARG A 51 -4.82 11.42 -3.72
C ARG A 51 -4.25 12.64 -2.99
N GLN A 52 -4.94 13.11 -1.96
CA GLN A 52 -4.48 14.24 -1.15
C GLN A 52 -3.17 13.92 -0.42
N PHE A 53 -3.04 12.70 0.10
CA PHE A 53 -1.81 12.22 0.72
C PHE A 53 -0.64 12.26 -0.27
N TYR A 54 -0.86 11.78 -1.50
CA TYR A 54 0.13 11.75 -2.58
C TYR A 54 0.53 13.16 -3.05
N GLN A 55 -0.43 14.08 -3.17
CA GLN A 55 -0.14 15.48 -3.54
C GLN A 55 0.80 16.17 -2.55
N ASN A 56 0.62 15.91 -1.26
CA ASN A 56 1.46 16.48 -0.21
C ASN A 56 2.70 15.63 0.10
N TYR A 57 2.91 14.53 -0.62
CA TYR A 57 3.92 13.54 -0.28
C TYR A 57 5.35 14.10 -0.24
N HIS A 58 5.68 15.00 -1.16
CA HIS A 58 6.99 15.65 -1.22
C HIS A 58 7.29 16.52 0.01
N THR A 59 6.29 16.85 0.83
CA THR A 59 6.45 17.64 2.05
C THR A 59 6.87 16.80 3.24
N TYR A 60 6.62 15.49 3.22
CA TYR A 60 6.93 14.60 4.33
C TYR A 60 8.42 14.27 4.35
N LYS A 61 9.07 14.59 5.47
CA LYS A 61 10.52 14.43 5.65
C LYS A 61 10.89 13.06 6.20
N SER A 62 9.92 12.33 6.74
CA SER A 62 10.13 11.00 7.32
C SER A 62 8.94 10.08 7.11
N ASP A 63 9.20 8.79 7.28
CA ASP A 63 8.20 7.73 7.24
C ASP A 63 7.14 7.91 8.34
N ASP A 64 7.51 8.46 9.49
CA ASP A 64 6.57 8.69 10.59
C ASP A 64 5.70 9.93 10.36
N GLU A 65 6.24 10.96 9.71
CA GLU A 65 5.45 12.13 9.27
C GLU A 65 4.42 11.71 8.21
N ALA A 66 4.83 10.85 7.27
CA ALA A 66 3.94 10.27 6.28
C ALA A 66 2.82 9.42 6.92
N LYS A 67 3.14 8.56 7.90
CA LYS A 67 2.11 7.79 8.64
C LYS A 67 1.15 8.71 9.39
N ALA A 68 1.67 9.74 10.04
CA ALA A 68 0.85 10.70 10.78
C ALA A 68 -0.10 11.46 9.84
N ALA A 69 0.39 11.91 8.69
CA ALA A 69 -0.43 12.57 7.68
C ALA A 69 -1.52 11.65 7.12
N LEU A 70 -1.20 10.38 6.83
CA LEU A 70 -2.19 9.42 6.36
C LEU A 70 -3.26 9.14 7.43
N ARG A 71 -2.87 8.97 8.70
CA ARG A 71 -3.80 8.80 9.83
C ARG A 71 -4.70 10.02 10.02
N ALA A 72 -4.18 11.23 9.82
CA ALA A 72 -4.97 12.45 9.91
C ALA A 72 -6.02 12.58 8.79
N LEU A 73 -5.69 12.10 7.58
CA LEU A 73 -6.62 12.09 6.45
C LEU A 73 -7.68 10.99 6.57
N SER A 74 -7.28 9.78 6.94
CA SER A 74 -8.19 8.65 7.15
C SER A 74 -7.56 7.64 8.12
N PRO A 75 -8.04 7.59 9.38
CA PRO A 75 -7.56 6.61 10.36
C PRO A 75 -7.79 5.16 9.91
N ASN A 76 -8.92 4.90 9.24
CA ASN A 76 -9.28 3.57 8.77
C ASN A 76 -8.38 3.11 7.60
N LEU A 77 -8.09 4.02 6.67
CA LEU A 77 -7.13 3.75 5.60
C LEU A 77 -5.73 3.50 6.15
N ALA A 78 -5.26 4.31 7.10
CA ALA A 78 -3.96 4.13 7.72
C ALA A 78 -3.84 2.78 8.43
N ALA A 79 -4.84 2.38 9.22
CA ALA A 79 -4.87 1.08 9.88
C ALA A 79 -4.78 -0.09 8.88
N ARG A 80 -5.48 0.01 7.74
CA ARG A 80 -5.42 -1.00 6.68
C ARG A 80 -4.06 -1.02 5.96
N VAL A 81 -3.46 0.13 5.71
CA VAL A 81 -2.10 0.22 5.13
C VAL A 81 -1.07 -0.40 6.08
N GLU A 82 -1.22 -0.20 7.38
CA GLU A 82 -0.38 -0.85 8.40
C GLU A 82 -0.55 -2.37 8.44
N GLN A 83 -1.79 -2.87 8.30
CA GLN A 83 -2.05 -4.31 8.18
C GLN A 83 -1.40 -4.90 6.94
N TYR A 84 -1.53 -4.24 5.78
CA TYR A 84 -0.89 -4.67 4.54
C TYR A 84 0.64 -4.66 4.67
N GLN A 85 1.21 -3.59 5.25
CA GLN A 85 2.66 -3.52 5.49
C GLN A 85 3.14 -4.64 6.41
N SER A 86 2.39 -4.95 7.47
CA SER A 86 2.71 -6.03 8.41
C SER A 86 2.67 -7.39 7.71
N TYR A 87 1.69 -7.62 6.85
CA TYR A 87 1.62 -8.81 6.01
C TYR A 87 2.85 -8.95 5.10
N VAL A 88 3.20 -7.90 4.35
CA VAL A 88 4.38 -7.91 3.46
C VAL A 88 5.67 -8.14 4.24
N LYS A 89 5.84 -7.49 5.39
CA LYS A 89 7.01 -7.72 6.27
C LYS A 89 7.07 -9.16 6.77
N GLY A 90 5.93 -9.75 7.13
CA GLY A 90 5.85 -11.14 7.55
C GLY A 90 6.25 -12.10 6.43
N GLN A 91 5.77 -11.87 5.20
CA GLN A 91 6.20 -12.63 4.02
C GLN A 91 7.70 -12.47 3.77
N ALA A 92 8.21 -11.24 3.83
CA ALA A 92 9.62 -10.96 3.65
C ALA A 92 10.49 -11.62 4.73
N ALA A 93 10.01 -11.76 5.96
CA ALA A 93 10.73 -12.43 7.05
C ALA A 93 10.78 -13.95 6.87
N ALA A 94 9.82 -14.53 6.14
CA ALA A 94 9.78 -15.96 5.81
C ALA A 94 10.66 -16.32 4.59
N LEU A 95 11.27 -15.33 3.92
CA LEU A 95 12.13 -15.56 2.76
C LEU A 95 13.47 -16.17 3.17
N GLY A 96 14.01 -17.03 2.30
CA GLY A 96 15.40 -17.47 2.40
C GLY A 96 16.39 -16.31 2.19
N PRO A 97 17.68 -16.49 2.53
CA PRO A 97 18.67 -15.40 2.60
C PRO A 97 18.82 -14.60 1.30
N GLU A 98 18.80 -15.29 0.15
CA GLU A 98 18.95 -14.66 -1.17
C GLU A 98 17.71 -13.82 -1.55
N ALA A 99 16.51 -14.38 -1.37
CA ALA A 99 15.26 -13.65 -1.63
C ALA A 99 15.05 -12.50 -0.64
N ARG A 100 15.56 -12.63 0.59
CA ARG A 100 15.55 -11.57 1.60
C ARG A 100 16.50 -10.43 1.21
N ALA A 101 17.71 -10.75 0.76
CA ALA A 101 18.67 -9.75 0.30
C ALA A 101 18.13 -8.95 -0.88
N PHE A 102 17.49 -9.63 -1.85
CA PHE A 102 16.81 -8.96 -2.96
C PHE A 102 15.69 -8.02 -2.49
N TYR A 103 14.90 -8.44 -1.48
CA TYR A 103 13.87 -7.58 -0.90
C TYR A 103 14.46 -6.36 -0.18
N ASP A 104 15.52 -6.54 0.59
CA ASP A 104 16.16 -5.48 1.40
C ASP A 104 16.95 -4.46 0.55
N GLU A 105 17.39 -4.84 -0.66
CA GLU A 105 18.06 -3.95 -1.63
C GLU A 105 17.07 -3.01 -2.36
N ALA A 106 15.78 -3.37 -2.42
CA ALA A 106 14.72 -2.64 -3.12
C ALA A 106 14.09 -1.49 -2.31
#